data_AF-A0A9E3JNZ3-F1
#
_entry.id   AF-A0A9E3JNZ3-F1
#
_cell.length_a   1.000
_cell.length_b   1.000
_cell.length_c   1.000
_cell.angle_alpha   90.00
_cell.angle_beta   90.00
_cell.angle_gamma   90.00
#
_symmetry.space_group_name_H-M   'P 1'
#
loop_
_entity.id
_entity.type
_entity.pdbx_description
1 polymer ?
#
loop_
_entity_poly.entity_id
_entity_poly.type
_entity_poly.pdbx_seq_one_letter_code
_entity_poly.pdbx_strand_id
1 'polypeptide(L)' 'MRRRRAAVFAGVAFAAYVAAYAGYRHAHLERWERDGRDYVLYGSRAAYLLFRPMSYADQALTGAGAHLGPHR' A
#
# COMPACT_ATOMS: atom_id res chain seq x y z
N MET A 1 4.24 -6.23 32.73
CA MET A 1 4.63 -7.13 31.62
C MET A 1 3.62 -7.16 30.46
N ARG A 2 2.30 -7.21 30.70
CA ARG A 2 1.25 -7.33 29.65
C ARG A 2 1.26 -6.21 28.59
N ARG A 3 1.48 -4.95 29.00
CA ARG A 3 1.55 -3.79 28.08
C ARG A 3 2.75 -3.83 27.12
N ARG A 4 3.91 -4.34 27.57
CA ARG A 4 5.11 -4.48 26.72
C ARG A 4 4.88 -5.52 25.62
N ARG A 5 4.26 -6.65 25.96
CA ARG A 5 3.90 -7.68 24.96
C ARG A 5 2.94 -7.12 23.92
N ALA A 6 1.89 -6.40 24.34
CA ALA A 6 0.94 -5.77 23.41
C ALA A 6 1.60 -4.77 22.45
N ALA A 7 2.52 -3.93 22.94
CA ALA A 7 3.28 -3.01 22.09
C ALA A 7 4.16 -3.74 21.07
N VAL A 8 4.83 -4.82 21.49
CA VAL A 8 5.61 -5.67 20.58
C VAL A 8 4.70 -6.29 19.52
N PHE A 9 3.56 -6.86 19.90
CA PHE A 9 2.60 -7.42 18.95
C PHE A 9 2.08 -6.39 17.96
N ALA A 10 1.73 -5.19 18.44
CA ALA A 10 1.29 -4.09 17.57
C ALA A 10 2.40 -3.66 16.60
N GLY A 11 3.65 -3.55 17.08
CA GLY A 11 4.80 -3.23 16.24
C GLY A 11 5.06 -4.29 15.17
N VAL A 12 5.00 -5.57 15.54
CA VAL A 12 5.14 -6.69 14.59
C VAL A 12 4.00 -6.69 13.56
N ALA A 13 2.75 -6.49 13.99
CA ALA A 13 1.60 -6.43 13.09
C ALA A 13 1.72 -5.24 12.12
N PHE A 14 2.16 -4.08 12.61
CA PHE A 14 2.41 -2.91 11.78
C PHE A 14 3.52 -3.17 10.75
N ALA A 15 4.66 -3.74 11.18
CA ALA A 15 5.75 -4.08 10.28
C ALA A 15 5.32 -5.08 9.20
N ALA A 16 4.54 -6.11 9.57
CA ALA A 16 3.98 -7.08 8.64
C ALA A 16 3.02 -6.42 7.64
N TYR A 17 2.18 -5.49 8.09
CA TYR A 17 1.29 -4.72 7.22
C TYR A 17 2.05 -3.86 6.21
N VAL A 18 3.10 -3.16 6.64
CA VAL A 18 3.96 -2.37 5.75
C VAL A 18 4.67 -3.26 4.73
N ALA A 19 5.20 -4.41 5.15
CA ALA A 19 5.84 -5.36 4.25
C ALA A 19 4.87 -5.94 3.22
N ALA A 20 3.64 -6.28 3.65
CA ALA A 20 2.59 -6.77 2.76
C ALA A 20 2.21 -5.71 1.71
N TYR A 21 2.09 -4.45 2.11
CA TYR A 21 1.86 -3.35 1.18
C TYR A 21 3.02 -3.18 0.19
N ALA A 22 4.27 -3.21 0.66
CA ALA A 22 5.45 -3.07 -0.20
C ALA A 22 5.52 -4.17 -1.27
N GLY A 23 5.25 -5.43 -0.88
CA GLY A 23 5.15 -6.55 -1.81
C GLY A 23 4.00 -6.39 -2.80
N TYR A 24 2.83 -5.98 -2.33
CA TYR A 24 1.67 -5.71 -3.19
C TYR A 24 1.97 -4.62 -4.22
N ARG A 25 2.50 -3.48 -3.76
CA ARG A 25 2.94 -2.35 -4.58
C ARG A 25 3.89 -2.83 -5.66
N HIS A 26 4.93 -3.57 -5.30
CA HIS A 26 5.93 -4.03 -6.27
C HIS A 26 5.32 -4.88 -7.39
N ALA A 27 4.35 -5.75 -7.07
CA ALA A 27 3.71 -6.63 -8.05
C ALA A 27 2.63 -5.94 -8.91
N HIS A 28 2.11 -4.78 -8.49
CA HIS A 28 0.98 -4.10 -9.14
C HIS A 28 1.27 -2.65 -9.48
N LEU A 29 2.55 -2.27 -9.55
CA LEU A 29 2.96 -0.94 -9.97
C LEU A 29 2.96 -0.90 -11.50
N GLU A 30 2.17 -0.01 -12.06
CA GLU A 30 2.14 0.24 -13.50
C GLU A 30 2.37 1.72 -13.77
N ARG A 31 3.13 2.01 -14.84
CA ARG A 31 3.35 3.37 -15.34
C ARG A 31 2.21 3.72 -16.29
N TRP A 32 1.44 4.75 -16.00
CA TRP A 32 0.37 5.19 -16.90
C TRP A 32 0.97 6.01 -18.05
N GLU A 33 0.74 5.59 -19.29
CA GLU A 33 1.27 6.28 -20.47
C GLU A 33 0.75 7.71 -20.62
N ARG A 34 -0.45 8.00 -20.11
CA ARG A 34 -1.12 9.31 -20.26
C ARG A 34 -0.35 10.45 -19.58
N ASP A 35 0.14 10.20 -18.37
CA ASP A 35 0.81 11.23 -17.57
C ASP A 35 2.24 10.86 -17.16
N GLY A 36 2.70 9.65 -17.51
CA GLY A 36 4.01 9.16 -17.14
C GLY A 36 4.18 9.12 -15.63
N ARG A 37 3.17 8.69 -14.88
CA ARG A 37 3.29 8.47 -13.43
C ARG A 37 3.06 7.02 -13.09
N ASP A 38 3.67 6.59 -11.98
CA ASP A 38 3.47 5.24 -11.48
C ASP A 38 2.18 5.19 -10.65
N TYR A 39 1.42 4.12 -10.81
CA TYR A 39 0.17 3.85 -10.12
C TYR A 39 0.18 2.44 -9.55
N VAL A 40 -0.21 2.30 -8.29
CA VAL A 40 -0.54 1.00 -7.72
C VAL A 40 -1.96 0.64 -8.11
N LEU A 41 -2.11 -0.44 -8.87
CA LEU A 41 -3.39 -0.94 -9.34
C LEU A 41 -3.97 -1.98 -8.40
N TYR A 42 -5.13 -1.69 -7.82
CA TYR A 42 -5.82 -2.63 -6.95
C TYR A 42 -6.79 -3.48 -7.76
N GLY A 43 -6.58 -4.79 -7.76
CA GLY A 43 -7.47 -5.76 -8.41
C GLY A 43 -8.79 -6.02 -7.67
N SER A 44 -8.93 -5.52 -6.43
CA SER A 44 -10.16 -5.66 -5.65
C SER A 44 -10.40 -4.49 -4.70
N ARG A 45 -11.66 -4.24 -4.37
CA ARG A 45 -12.06 -3.22 -3.39
C ARG A 45 -11.51 -3.53 -2.00
N ALA A 46 -11.39 -4.81 -1.65
CA ALA A 46 -10.82 -5.24 -0.38
C ALA A 46 -9.34 -4.83 -0.26
N ALA A 47 -8.53 -5.11 -1.29
CA ALA A 47 -7.13 -4.69 -1.32
C ALA A 47 -7.00 -3.16 -1.29
N TYR A 48 -7.82 -2.46 -2.08
CA TYR A 48 -7.86 -1.00 -2.10
C TYR A 48 -8.12 -0.40 -0.72
N LEU A 49 -9.10 -0.92 0.03
CA LEU A 49 -9.43 -0.42 1.36
C LEU A 49 -8.38 -0.83 2.40
N LEU A 50 -7.89 -2.07 2.34
CA LEU A 50 -6.86 -2.59 3.25
C LEU A 50 -5.59 -1.75 3.19
N PHE A 51 -5.15 -1.38 1.99
CA PHE A 51 -3.91 -0.65 1.76
C PHE A 51 -4.09 0.86 1.60
N ARG A 52 -5.33 1.38 1.72
CA ARG A 52 -5.60 2.81 1.53
C ARG A 52 -4.74 3.72 2.43
N PRO A 53 -4.58 3.44 3.74
CA PRO A 53 -3.71 4.26 4.59
C PRO A 53 -2.26 4.32 4.08
N MET A 54 -1.68 3.18 3.70
CA MET A 54 -0.33 3.16 3.14
C MET A 54 -0.24 3.84 1.78
N SER A 55 -1.29 3.78 0.95
CA SER A 55 -1.29 4.45 -0.35
C SER A 55 -1.18 5.97 -0.24
N TYR A 56 -1.74 6.58 0.81
CA TYR A 56 -1.56 8.01 1.06
C TYR A 56 -0.13 8.34 1.48
N ALA A 57 0.47 7.51 2.34
CA ALA A 57 1.87 7.68 2.73
C ALA A 57 2.80 7.50 1.53
N ASP A 58 2.58 6.47 0.70
CA ASP A 58 3.36 6.23 -0.52
C ASP A 58 3.22 7.39 -1.51
N GLN A 59 2.01 7.88 -1.75
CA GLN A 59 1.79 9.03 -2.62
C GLN A 59 2.55 10.27 -2.15
N ALA A 60 2.57 10.53 -0.84
CA ALA A 60 3.31 11.65 -0.27
C ALA A 60 4.84 11.49 -0.39
N LEU A 61 5.34 10.25 -0.37
CA LEU A 61 6.77 9.95 -0.39
C LEU A 61 7.34 9.78 -1.81
N THR A 62 6.58 9.18 -2.72
CA THR A 62 7.05 8.76 -4.05
C THR A 62 6.33 9.47 -5.19
N GLY A 63 5.23 10.16 -4.91
CA GLY A 63 4.36 10.75 -5.94
C GLY A 63 3.53 9.72 -6.71
N ALA A 64 3.63 8.43 -6.37
CA ALA A 64 2.86 7.36 -6.98
C ALA A 64 1.37 7.55 -6.73
N GLY A 65 0.56 7.33 -7.76
CA GLY A 65 -0.89 7.29 -7.66
C GLY A 65 -1.37 5.92 -7.17
N ALA A 66 -2.67 5.83 -6.92
CA ALA A 66 -3.30 4.59 -6.48
C ALA A 66 -4.73 4.52 -7.06
N HIS A 67 -5.07 3.41 -7.71
CA HIS A 67 -6.26 3.28 -8.54
C HIS A 67 -6.93 1.92 -8.30
N LEU A 68 -8.27 1.85 -8.29
CA LEU A 68 -9.01 0.58 -8.27
C LEU A 68 -9.36 0.12 -9.70
N GLY A 69 -8.81 -1.01 -10.13
CA GLY A 69 -8.92 -1.54 -11.50
C GLY A 69 -7.68 -1.31 -12.38
N PRO A 70 -7.78 -1.49 -13.71
CA PRO A 70 -6.74 -1.14 -14.66
C PRO A 70 -6.91 0.28 -15.23
N HIS A 71 -5.82 0.84 -15.75
CA HIS A 71 -5.86 2.05 -16.59
C HIS A 71 -6.80 1.85 -17.79
N ARG A 72 -7.52 2.91 -18.16
CA ARG A 72 -8.40 2.98 -19.34
C ARG A 72 -8.10 4.24 -20.13
#